data_AF-A0A7Y9XQ55-F1
#
_entry.id   AF-A0A7Y9XQ55-F1
#
_cell.length_a   1.000
_cell.length_b   1.000
_cell.length_c   1.000
_cell.angle_alpha   90.00
_cell.angle_beta   90.00
_cell.angle_gamma   90.00
#
_symmetry.space_group_name_H-M   'P 1'
#
loop_
_entity.id
_entity.type
_entity.pdbx_description
1 polymer ?
#
loop_
_entity_poly.entity_id
_entity_poly.type
_entity_poly.pdbx_seq_one_letter_code
_entity_poly.pdbx_strand_id
1 'polypeptide(L)' 'MDKAEADRHDKMLELAELLSEVLQKAVPSLSEEQGEELGIYMARNRDVFAKAFKNQPDALGELGNEAQAE' A
#
# COMPACT_ATOMS: atom_id res chain seq x y z
N MET A 1 25.55 6.31 0.18
CA MET A 1 24.27 5.62 -0.07
C MET A 1 24.14 4.70 1.13
N ASP A 2 23.25 4.94 2.12
CA ASP A 2 22.00 4.17 2.18
C ASP A 2 21.02 4.61 3.30
N LYS A 3 21.29 5.68 4.07
CA LYS A 3 20.39 6.05 5.19
C LYS A 3 19.00 6.53 4.75
N ALA A 4 18.94 7.26 3.64
CA ALA A 4 17.69 7.83 3.15
C ALA A 4 16.79 6.80 2.47
N GLU A 5 17.38 5.74 1.92
CA GLU A 5 16.65 4.65 1.26
C GLU A 5 16.09 3.68 2.30
N ALA A 6 16.88 3.35 3.33
CA ALA A 6 16.41 2.61 4.51
C ALA A 6 15.23 3.31 5.19
N ASP A 7 15.31 4.61 5.47
CA ASP A 7 14.23 5.37 6.12
C ASP A 7 12.90 5.34 5.33
N ARG A 8 12.98 5.35 3.99
CA ARG A 8 11.80 5.20 3.13
C ARG A 8 11.23 3.80 3.20
N HIS A 9 12.10 2.80 3.22
CA HIS A 9 11.71 1.40 3.28
C HIS A 9 11.06 1.06 4.63
N ASP A 10 11.63 1.54 5.74
CA ASP A 10 11.06 1.42 7.09
C ASP A 10 9.66 2.04 7.16
N LYS A 11 9.50 3.27 6.66
CA LYS A 11 8.19 3.95 6.63
C LYS A 11 7.15 3.24 5.78
N MET A 12 7.58 2.58 4.71
CA MET A 12 6.69 1.79 3.87
C MET A 12 6.21 0.54 4.61
N LEU A 13 7.12 -0.16 5.30
CA LEU A 13 6.77 -1.35 6.08
C LEU A 13 5.84 -1.02 7.25
N GLU A 14 6.12 0.07 7.97
CA GLU A 14 5.24 0.57 9.05
C GLU A 14 3.82 0.87 8.53
N LEU A 15 3.71 1.51 7.36
CA LEU A 15 2.41 1.79 6.75
C LEU A 15 1.69 0.51 6.33
N ALA A 16 2.40 -0.47 5.79
CA ALA A 16 1.83 -1.74 5.36
C ALA A 16 1.23 -2.51 6.54
N GLU A 17 1.94 -2.57 7.65
CA GLU A 17 1.48 -3.24 8.88
C GLU A 17 0.20 -2.58 9.41
N LEU A 18 0.19 -1.25 9.54
CA LEU A 18 -0.98 -0.48 9.98
C LEU A 18 -2.19 -0.66 9.05
N LEU A 19 -1.97 -0.66 7.73
CA LEU A 19 -3.04 -0.89 6.76
C LEU A 19 -3.61 -2.30 6.87
N SER A 20 -2.75 -3.31 7.00
CA SER A 20 -3.15 -4.71 7.17
C SER A 20 -4.03 -4.88 8.40
N GLU A 21 -3.60 -4.33 9.54
CA GLU A 21 -4.37 -4.35 10.78
C GLU A 21 -5.73 -3.65 10.65
N VAL A 22 -5.77 -2.47 10.04
CA VAL A 22 -7.01 -1.69 9.88
C VAL A 22 -7.97 -2.40 8.93
N LEU A 23 -7.46 -2.95 7.82
CA LEU A 23 -8.26 -3.69 6.84
C LEU A 23 -8.84 -4.97 7.42
N GLN A 24 -8.07 -5.73 8.20
CA GLN A 24 -8.58 -6.91 8.91
C GLN A 24 -9.63 -6.53 9.96
N LYS A 25 -9.43 -5.43 10.70
CA LYS A 25 -10.42 -4.93 11.67
C LYS A 25 -11.71 -4.48 10.98
N ALA A 26 -11.61 -3.85 9.81
CA ALA A 26 -12.75 -3.38 9.03
C ALA A 26 -13.49 -4.53 8.32
N VAL A 27 -12.75 -5.53 7.86
CA VAL A 27 -13.24 -6.68 7.10
C VAL A 27 -12.75 -7.95 7.79
N PRO A 28 -13.46 -8.44 8.82
CA PRO A 28 -13.03 -9.62 9.60
C PRO A 28 -13.05 -10.93 8.79
N SER A 29 -13.54 -10.91 7.56
CA SER A 29 -13.46 -12.03 6.62
C SER A 29 -12.17 -12.05 5.80
N LEU A 30 -11.34 -10.99 5.85
CA LEU A 30 -10.00 -11.02 5.27
C LEU A 30 -9.13 -11.95 6.12
N SER A 31 -8.42 -12.84 5.44
CA SER A 31 -7.39 -13.66 6.08
C SER A 31 -6.16 -12.82 6.39
N GLU A 32 -5.34 -13.26 7.35
CA GLU A 32 -4.12 -12.55 7.73
C GLU A 32 -3.21 -12.28 6.52
N GLU A 33 -2.97 -13.31 5.71
CA GLU A 33 -2.20 -13.25 4.46
C GLU A 33 -2.76 -12.21 3.48
N GLN A 34 -4.08 -12.17 3.28
CA GLN A 34 -4.71 -11.20 2.39
C GLN A 34 -4.60 -9.78 2.91
N GLY A 35 -4.70 -9.59 4.24
CA GLY A 35 -4.50 -8.31 4.89
C GLY A 35 -3.09 -7.79 4.67
N GLU A 36 -2.09 -8.66 4.87
CA GLU A 36 -0.67 -8.35 4.64
C GLU A 36 -0.39 -8.01 3.17
N GLU A 37 -0.86 -8.83 2.23
CA GLU A 37 -0.69 -8.59 0.80
C GLU A 37 -1.30 -7.23 0.38
N LEU A 38 -2.52 -6.93 0.86
CA LEU A 38 -3.18 -5.66 0.61
C LEU A 38 -2.43 -4.48 1.24
N GLY A 39 -1.97 -4.62 2.49
CA GLY A 39 -1.24 -3.58 3.18
C GLY A 39 0.08 -3.24 2.48
N ILE A 40 0.84 -4.27 2.08
CA ILE A 40 2.09 -4.11 1.31
C ILE A 40 1.82 -3.48 -0.05
N TYR A 41 0.80 -3.95 -0.77
CA TYR A 41 0.43 -3.38 -2.07
C TYR A 41 0.07 -1.90 -1.97
N MET A 42 -0.74 -1.53 -0.96
CA MET A 42 -1.14 -0.14 -0.73
C MET A 42 0.04 0.73 -0.28
N ALA A 43 0.94 0.21 0.56
CA ALA A 43 2.09 0.94 1.05
C ALA A 43 3.15 1.19 -0.04
N ARG A 44 3.39 0.21 -0.92
CA ARG A 44 4.24 0.38 -2.12
C ARG A 44 3.69 1.47 -3.04
N ASN A 45 2.38 1.54 -3.14
CA ASN A 45 1.67 2.48 -4.00
C ASN A 45 1.12 3.70 -3.25
N ARG A 46 1.66 4.02 -2.07
CA ARG A 46 1.08 5.02 -1.15
C ARG A 46 0.81 6.36 -1.82
N ASP A 47 1.64 6.75 -2.78
CA ASP A 47 1.55 8.02 -3.48
C ASP A 47 0.32 8.07 -4.40
N VAL A 48 0.02 6.96 -5.08
CA VAL A 48 -1.18 6.83 -5.92
C VAL A 48 -2.44 6.77 -5.06
N PHE A 49 -2.41 5.97 -3.99
CA PHE A 49 -3.50 5.93 -3.02
C PHE A 49 -3.72 7.30 -2.37
N ALA A 50 -2.67 8.03 -2.00
CA ALA A 50 -2.79 9.38 -1.43
C ALA A 50 -3.44 10.37 -2.40
N LYS A 51 -3.07 10.34 -3.70
CA LYS A 51 -3.75 11.15 -4.72
C LYS A 51 -5.23 10.78 -4.85
N ALA A 52 -5.52 9.48 -4.86
CA ALA A 52 -6.89 8.96 -4.94
C ALA A 52 -7.75 9.43 -3.77
N PHE A 53 -7.27 9.27 -2.53
CA PHE A 53 -7.98 9.71 -1.33
C PHE A 53 -8.10 11.22 -1.20
N LYS A 54 -7.19 12.00 -1.80
CA LYS A 54 -7.22 13.46 -1.70
C LYS A 54 -8.39 14.06 -2.48
N ASN A 55 -8.50 13.73 -3.77
CA ASN A 55 -9.54 14.23 -4.69
C ASN A 55 -9.40 13.68 -6.13
N GLN A 56 -8.53 12.71 -6.39
CA GLN A 56 -8.25 12.21 -7.73
C GLN A 56 -8.44 10.70 -7.83
N PRO A 57 -9.68 10.19 -7.70
CA PRO A 57 -9.95 8.75 -7.75
C PRO A 57 -9.42 8.08 -9.02
N ASP A 58 -9.36 8.83 -10.14
CA ASP A 58 -8.79 8.38 -11.41
C ASP A 58 -7.31 7.96 -11.32
N ALA A 59 -6.57 8.44 -10.31
CA ALA A 59 -5.18 8.03 -10.06
C ALA A 59 -5.06 6.51 -9.80
N LEU A 60 -6.11 5.86 -9.27
CA LEU A 60 -6.11 4.40 -9.11
C LEU A 60 -6.00 3.66 -10.44
N GLY A 61 -6.33 4.30 -11.57
CA GLY A 61 -6.11 3.74 -12.90
C GLY A 61 -4.62 3.48 -13.22
N GLU A 62 -3.70 4.13 -12.50
CA GLU A 62 -2.25 3.91 -12.65
C GLU A 62 -1.81 2.53 -12.08
N LEU A 63 -2.52 2.02 -11.06
CA LEU A 63 -2.16 0.81 -10.30
C LEU A 63 -2.29 -0.52 -11.08
N GLY A 64 -3.10 -0.52 -12.15
CA GLY A 64 -3.34 -1.72 -12.96
C GLY A 64 -2.29 -1.95 -14.05
N ASN A 65 -1.36 -1.01 -14.24
CA ASN A 65 -0.43 -1.02 -15.37
C ASN A 65 0.98 -1.52 -15.03
N GLU A 66 1.27 -1.78 -13.74
CA GLU A 66 2.58 -2.27 -13.27
C GLU A 66 2.76 -3.78 -13.44
N ALA A 67 1.67 -4.56 -13.53
CA ALA A 67 1.73 -6.00 -13.78
C ALA A 67 2.11 -6.38 -15.24
N GLN A 68 2.36 -5.41 -16.12
CA GLN A 68 2.77 -5.65 -17.52
C GLN A 68 4.26 -5.35 -17.79
N ALA A 69 5.05 -5.08 -16.75
CA ALA A 69 6.47 -4.78 -16.89
C ALA A 69 7.37 -5.83 -16.21
N GLU A 70 7.06 -7.12 -16.37
CA GLU A 70 8.04 -8.22 -16.22
C GLU A 70 7.82 -9.30 -17.29
#